data_AF-A0A838HFL8-F1
#
_entry.id   AF-A0A838HFL8-F1
#
_cell.length_a   1.000
_cell.length_b   1.000
_cell.length_c   1.000
_cell.angle_alpha   90.00
_cell.angle_beta   90.00
_cell.angle_gamma   90.00
#
_symmetry.space_group_name_H-M   'P 1'
#
loop_
_entity.id
_entity.type
_entity.pdbx_description
1 polymer ?
#
loop_
_entity_poly.entity_id
_entity_poly.type
_entity_poly.pdbx_seq_one_letter_code
_entity_poly.pdbx_strand_id
1 'polypeptide(L)'
;GVETTEGKTARKRKVVAAVKEAAEKLGNSPAICRASYIYPMVLDSFERGRVVERYFEDVEELVARRSPGLHGSEKALLKLLRQRASSA
;
A
#
# COMPACT_ATOMS: atom_id res chain seq x y z
N GLY A 1 4.76 -9.09 1.95
CA GLY A 1 3.52 -9.51 2.64
C GLY A 1 3.62 -9.28 4.14
N VAL A 2 2.49 -9.35 4.85
CA VAL A 2 2.44 -9.47 6.32
C VAL A 2 2.24 -10.93 6.65
N GLU A 3 3.11 -11.51 7.46
CA GLU A 3 2.83 -12.79 8.08
C GLU A 3 1.84 -12.55 9.24
N THR A 4 0.83 -13.39 9.39
CA THR A 4 -0.20 -13.22 10.42
C THR A 4 0.37 -13.26 11.85
N THR A 5 1.54 -13.88 12.03
CA THR A 5 2.30 -14.00 13.28
C THR A 5 3.25 -12.83 13.56
N GLU A 6 3.41 -11.90 12.62
CA GLU A 6 4.39 -10.82 12.75
C GLU A 6 3.96 -9.77 13.78
N GLY A 7 4.84 -9.44 14.72
CA GLY A 7 4.55 -8.50 15.81
C GLY A 7 4.39 -7.04 15.36
N LYS A 8 3.73 -6.22 16.21
CA LYS A 8 3.43 -4.79 15.93
C LYS A 8 4.67 -3.96 15.56
N THR A 9 5.81 -4.19 16.22
CA THR A 9 7.07 -3.49 15.94
C THR A 9 7.63 -3.84 14.56
N ALA A 10 7.55 -5.11 14.15
CA ALA A 10 8.01 -5.55 12.83
C ALA A 10 7.15 -4.91 11.73
N ARG A 11 5.82 -4.90 11.89
CA ARG A 11 4.90 -4.22 10.97
C ARG A 11 5.20 -2.73 10.84
N LYS A 12 5.45 -2.03 11.96
CA LYS A 12 5.84 -0.61 11.94
C LYS A 12 7.14 -0.36 11.15
N ARG A 13 8.15 -1.23 11.30
CA ARG A 13 9.40 -1.13 10.52
C ARG A 13 9.13 -1.28 9.02
N LYS A 14 8.27 -2.23 8.64
CA LYS A 14 7.86 -2.41 7.24
C LYS A 14 7.11 -1.20 6.68
N VAL A 15 6.21 -0.58 7.46
CA VAL A 15 5.55 0.67 7.08
C VAL A 15 6.56 1.78 6.84
N VAL A 16 7.52 1.98 7.74
CA VAL A 16 8.56 3.01 7.58
C VAL A 16 9.40 2.77 6.33
N ALA A 17 9.78 1.52 6.05
CA ALA A 17 10.53 1.17 4.84
C ALA A 17 9.72 1.48 3.57
N ALA A 18 8.45 1.08 3.52
CA ALA A 18 7.59 1.33 2.36
C ALA A 18 7.36 2.83 2.10
N VAL A 19 7.18 3.63 3.16
CA VAL A 19 7.05 5.10 3.03
C VAL A 19 8.33 5.71 2.46
N LYS A 20 9.52 5.26 2.90
CA LYS A 20 10.79 5.76 2.38
C LYS A 20 10.96 5.43 0.90
N GLU A 21 10.70 4.19 0.51
CA GLU A 21 10.80 3.75 -0.89
C GLU A 21 9.84 4.55 -1.79
N ALA A 22 8.60 4.74 -1.35
CA ALA A 22 7.64 5.56 -2.08
C ALA A 22 8.10 7.03 -2.19
N ALA A 23 8.66 7.58 -1.11
CA ALA A 23 9.17 8.95 -1.09
C ALA A 23 10.34 9.14 -2.07
N GLU A 24 11.26 8.16 -2.14
CA GLU A 24 12.37 8.13 -3.09
C GLU A 24 11.85 8.11 -4.54
N LYS A 25 10.91 7.20 -4.86
CA LYS A 25 10.29 7.12 -6.20
C LYS A 25 9.55 8.40 -6.60
N LEU A 26 8.95 9.10 -5.65
CA LEU A 26 8.21 10.34 -5.88
C LEU A 26 9.08 11.61 -5.76
N GLY A 27 10.37 11.49 -5.42
CA GLY A 27 11.27 12.64 -5.23
C GLY A 27 10.88 13.57 -4.08
N ASN A 28 10.24 13.04 -3.02
CA ASN A 28 9.75 13.81 -1.87
C ASN A 28 10.37 13.32 -0.56
N SER A 29 10.22 14.10 0.53
CA SER A 29 10.60 13.62 1.86
C SER A 29 9.62 12.55 2.37
N PRO A 30 10.03 11.61 3.23
CA PRO A 30 9.12 10.63 3.82
C PRO A 30 7.92 11.26 4.54
N ALA A 31 8.13 12.43 5.16
CA ALA A 31 7.05 13.17 5.82
C ALA A 31 6.02 13.69 4.81
N ILE A 32 6.45 14.30 3.70
CA ILE A 32 5.56 14.80 2.64
C ILE A 32 4.87 13.64 1.93
N CYS A 33 5.61 12.58 1.57
CA CYS A 33 5.05 11.38 0.94
C CYS A 33 3.90 10.80 1.79
N ARG A 34 4.16 10.61 3.09
CA ARG A 34 3.15 10.08 4.03
C ARG A 34 1.94 10.99 4.17
N ALA A 35 2.12 12.31 4.22
CA ALA A 35 1.02 13.25 4.44
C ALA A 35 0.17 13.50 3.18
N SER A 36 0.79 13.50 2.00
CA SER A 36 0.16 14.01 0.77
C SER A 36 -0.11 12.94 -0.30
N TYR A 37 0.58 11.79 -0.25
CA TYR A 37 0.49 10.77 -1.31
C TYR A 37 -0.09 9.44 -0.81
N ILE A 38 0.08 9.12 0.48
CA ILE A 38 -0.38 7.86 1.04
C ILE A 38 -1.71 8.09 1.76
N TYR A 39 -2.76 7.42 1.29
CA TYR A 39 -4.02 7.42 1.99
C TYR A 39 -3.89 6.68 3.34
N PRO A 40 -4.17 7.32 4.50
CA PRO A 40 -3.84 6.75 5.82
C PRO A 40 -4.40 5.35 6.07
N MET A 41 -5.57 5.04 5.50
CA MET A 41 -6.19 3.73 5.69
C MET A 41 -5.40 2.56 5.11
N VAL A 42 -4.53 2.80 4.13
CA VAL A 42 -3.65 1.77 3.58
C VAL A 42 -2.68 1.31 4.67
N LEU A 43 -2.09 2.26 5.40
CA LEU A 43 -1.18 1.98 6.51
C LEU A 43 -1.91 1.35 7.70
N ASP A 44 -3.08 1.88 8.07
CA ASP A 44 -3.92 1.31 9.14
C ASP A 44 -4.28 -0.16 8.87
N SER A 45 -4.60 -0.48 7.62
CA SER A 45 -4.98 -1.85 7.23
C SER A 45 -3.81 -2.79 7.37
N PHE A 46 -2.62 -2.37 6.91
CA PHE A 46 -1.39 -3.13 7.06
C PHE A 46 -1.03 -3.41 8.53
N GLU A 47 -1.12 -2.39 9.40
CA GLU A 47 -0.85 -2.56 10.83
C GLU A 47 -1.79 -3.60 11.47
N ARG A 48 -3.05 -3.66 11.01
CA ARG A 48 -4.06 -4.66 11.42
C ARG A 48 -3.90 -6.02 10.72
N GLY A 49 -2.86 -6.21 9.92
CA GLY A 49 -2.59 -7.45 9.20
C GLY A 49 -3.51 -7.70 8.00
N ARG A 50 -4.21 -6.66 7.51
CA ARG A 50 -5.03 -6.72 6.30
C ARG A 50 -4.22 -6.17 5.12
N VAL A 51 -3.95 -7.02 4.14
CA VAL A 51 -3.19 -6.68 2.94
C VAL A 51 -3.94 -7.14 1.70
N VAL A 52 -3.66 -6.48 0.57
CA VAL A 52 -4.05 -7.01 -0.75
C VAL A 52 -3.11 -8.15 -1.13
N GLU A 53 -3.56 -9.03 -2.02
CA GLU A 53 -2.69 -10.05 -2.60
C GLU A 53 -1.56 -9.41 -3.42
N ARG A 54 -0.53 -10.20 -3.72
CA ARG A 54 0.54 -9.77 -4.61
C ARG A 54 0.08 -9.95 -6.05
N TYR A 55 0.12 -8.88 -6.84
CA TYR A 55 -0.32 -8.87 -8.24
C TYR A 55 0.80 -8.52 -9.23
N PHE A 56 2.01 -8.23 -8.75
CA PHE A 56 3.19 -7.87 -9.53
C PHE A 56 4.45 -8.12 -8.69
N GLU A 57 5.58 -8.34 -9.35
CA GLU A 57 6.86 -8.52 -8.65
C GLU A 57 7.49 -7.18 -8.26
N ASP A 58 7.41 -6.18 -9.16
CA ASP A 58 7.89 -4.82 -8.96
C ASP A 58 6.92 -3.76 -9.52
N VAL A 59 7.15 -2.49 -9.18
CA VAL A 59 6.23 -1.39 -9.55
C VAL A 59 6.36 -1.05 -11.04
N GLU A 60 7.52 -1.31 -11.62
CA GLU A 60 7.84 -1.06 -13.01
C GLU A 60 6.98 -1.95 -13.94
N GLU A 61 6.72 -3.20 -13.56
CA GLU A 61 5.76 -4.09 -14.21
C GLU A 61 4.35 -3.48 -14.26
N LEU A 62 3.90 -2.92 -13.14
CA LEU A 62 2.59 -2.27 -13.04
C LEU A 62 2.50 -1.03 -13.95
N VAL A 63 3.56 -0.22 -13.99
CA VAL A 63 3.63 1.01 -14.80
C VAL A 63 3.77 0.72 -16.29
N ALA A 64 4.48 -0.35 -16.66
CA ALA A 64 4.66 -0.76 -18.05
C ALA A 64 3.35 -1.26 -18.69
N ARG A 65 2.38 -1.69 -17.87
CA ARG A 65 1.09 -2.18 -18.35
C ARG A 65 0.26 -1.06 -18.99
N ARG A 66 0.00 -1.18 -20.31
CA ARG A 66 -0.84 -0.24 -21.07
C ARG A 66 -2.23 -0.79 -21.45
N SER A 67 -2.85 -1.60 -20.58
CA SER A 67 -4.18 -2.15 -20.86
C SER A 67 -5.31 -1.24 -20.39
N PRO A 68 -6.41 -1.13 -21.15
CA PRO A 68 -7.59 -0.39 -20.71
C PRO A 68 -8.21 -1.04 -19.47
N GLY A 69 -8.63 -0.20 -18.51
CA GLY A 69 -9.24 -0.62 -17.25
C GLY A 69 -8.23 -0.91 -16.12
N LEU A 70 -8.79 -1.18 -14.92
CA LEU A 70 -8.00 -1.35 -13.69
C LEU A 70 -7.26 -2.68 -13.65
N HIS A 71 -5.99 -2.64 -13.23
CA HIS A 71 -5.17 -3.78 -12.86
C HIS A 71 -5.74 -4.52 -11.63
N GLY A 72 -5.34 -5.78 -11.44
CA GLY A 72 -5.73 -6.58 -10.27
C GLY A 72 -5.41 -5.89 -8.95
N SER A 73 -4.22 -5.27 -8.84
CA SER A 73 -3.81 -4.50 -7.66
C SER A 73 -4.70 -3.29 -7.41
N GLU A 74 -5.09 -2.56 -8.45
CA GLU A 74 -5.95 -1.38 -8.35
C GLU A 74 -7.37 -1.77 -7.92
N LYS A 75 -7.91 -2.88 -8.46
CA LYS A 75 -9.20 -3.44 -8.03
C LYS A 75 -9.17 -3.91 -6.57
N ALA A 76 -8.10 -4.58 -6.17
CA ALA A 76 -7.93 -5.04 -4.79
C ALA A 76 -7.81 -3.86 -3.82
N LEU A 77 -7.09 -2.81 -4.20
CA LEU A 77 -7.02 -1.57 -3.44
C LEU A 77 -8.41 -0.92 -3.30
N LEU A 78 -9.16 -0.79 -4.40
CA LEU A 78 -10.53 -0.26 -4.33
C LEU A 78 -11.44 -1.08 -3.42
N LYS A 79 -11.33 -2.41 -3.45
CA LYS A 79 -12.09 -3.30 -2.55
C LYS A 79 -11.71 -3.03 -1.09
N LEU A 80 -10.42 -2.93 -0.78
CA LEU A 80 -9.92 -2.60 0.56
C LEU A 80 -10.46 -1.24 1.05
N LEU A 81 -10.46 -0.23 0.20
CA LEU A 81 -10.94 1.12 0.55
C LEU A 81 -12.47 1.17 0.72
N ARG A 82 -13.23 0.50 -0.16
CA ARG A 82 -14.70 0.44 -0.10
C ARG A 82 -15.22 -0.29 1.13
N GLN A 83 -14.54 -1.35 1.57
CA GLN A 83 -14.91 -2.10 2.76
C GLN A 83 -14.99 -1.23 4.03
N ARG A 84 -14.30 -0.07 4.07
CA ARG A 84 -14.40 0.87 5.18
C ARG A 84 -15.48 1.93 4.96
N ALA A 85 -15.73 2.35 3.71
CA ALA A 85 -16.81 3.29 3.40
C ALA A 85 -18.20 2.69 3.71
N SER A 86 -18.34 1.36 3.64
CA SER A 86 -19.57 0.65 4.04
C SER A 86 -19.63 0.25 5.52
N SER A 87 -18.60 0.57 6.32
CA SER A 87 -18.55 0.29 7.76
C SER A 87 -18.45 1.56 8.61
N ALA A 88 -18.75 2.71 8.01
CA ALA A 88 -18.95 4.01 8.65
C ALA A 88 -20.45 4.35 8.52
#